data_AF-A0A060CEZ9-F1
#
_entry.id   AF-A0A060CEZ9-F1
#
_cell.length_a   1.000
_cell.length_b   1.000
_cell.length_c   1.000
_cell.angle_alpha   90.00
_cell.angle_beta   90.00
_cell.angle_gamma   90.00
#
_symmetry.space_group_name_H-M   'P 1'
#
loop_
_entity.id
_entity.type
_entity.pdbx_description
1 polymer ?
#
loop_
_entity_poly.entity_id
_entity_poly.type
_entity_poly.pdbx_seq_one_letter_code
_entity_poly.pdbx_strand_id
1 'polypeptide(L)' 'MIDDPYRFGPLLQDLDVWLLSEGTHLRPYETLGAHADTMDGVVGTRFSVWAPNAQRVSVVGQ' A
#
# COMPACT_ATOMS: atom_id res chain seq x y z
N MET A 1 22.90 3.53 3.51
CA MET A 1 22.20 4.78 3.16
C MET A 1 20.72 4.43 3.14
N ILE A 2 19.86 5.21 3.77
CA ILE A 2 18.40 4.96 3.77
C ILE A 2 17.82 5.80 2.63
N ASP A 3 17.05 5.17 1.74
CA ASP A 3 16.30 5.84 0.67
C ASP A 3 15.12 6.65 1.26
N ASP A 4 14.76 7.76 0.61
CA ASP A 4 13.57 8.54 0.98
C ASP A 4 12.29 7.74 0.67
N PRO A 5 11.50 7.33 1.68
CA PRO A 5 10.29 6.53 1.46
C PRO A 5 9.17 7.30 0.76
N TYR A 6 9.22 8.64 0.69
CA TYR A 6 8.20 9.46 0.05
C TYR A 6 8.47 9.77 -1.43
N ARG A 7 9.59 9.27 -1.98
CA ARG A 7 9.92 9.44 -3.40
C ARG A 7 9.11 8.55 -4.34
N PHE A 8 8.47 7.50 -3.79
CA PHE A 8 7.69 6.55 -4.56
C PHE A 8 6.27 7.06 -4.80
N GLY A 9 5.77 6.87 -6.03
CA GLY A 9 4.42 7.26 -6.41
C GLY A 9 3.32 6.40 -5.79
N PRO A 10 2.05 6.59 -6.21
CA PRO A 10 0.94 5.73 -5.83
C PRO A 10 1.22 4.26 -6.17
N LEU A 11 0.98 3.35 -5.21
CA LEU A 11 1.34 1.93 -5.33
C LEU A 11 0.15 0.99 -5.51
N LEU A 12 -1.07 1.46 -5.22
CA LEU A 12 -2.30 0.74 -5.55
C LEU A 12 -2.69 1.07 -6.98
N GLN A 13 -3.06 0.05 -7.75
CA GLN A 13 -3.60 0.22 -9.08
C GLN A 13 -5.03 0.78 -9.03
N ASP A 14 -5.41 1.58 -10.02
CA ASP A 14 -6.75 2.18 -10.09
C ASP A 14 -7.87 1.12 -10.09
N LEU A 15 -7.63 -0.03 -10.70
CA LEU A 15 -8.57 -1.15 -10.70
C LEU A 15 -8.80 -1.70 -9.29
N ASP A 16 -7.73 -1.87 -8.51
CA ASP A 16 -7.83 -2.37 -7.14
C ASP A 16 -8.60 -1.38 -6.27
N VAL A 17 -8.35 -0.07 -6.43
CA VAL A 17 -9.09 0.99 -5.73
C VAL A 17 -10.58 0.94 -6.08
N TRP A 18 -10.92 0.75 -7.35
CA TRP A 18 -12.30 0.65 -7.80
C TRP A 18 -12.99 -0.60 -7.23
N LEU A 19 -12.36 -1.78 -7.34
CA LEU A 19 -12.90 -3.04 -6.82
C LEU A 19 -13.05 -3.01 -5.28
N LEU A 20 -12.13 -2.36 -4.57
CA LEU A 20 -12.22 -2.17 -3.12
C LEU A 20 -13.39 -1.25 -2.76
N SER A 21 -13.64 -0.20 -3.56
CA SER A 21 -14.74 0.73 -3.35
C SER A 21 -16.10 0.10 -3.63
N GLU A 22 -16.20 -0.79 -4.61
CA GLU A 22 -17.42 -1.56 -4.89
C GLU A 22 -17.62 -2.77 -3.97
N GLY A 23 -16.60 -3.17 -3.21
CA GLY A 23 -16.64 -4.40 -2.39
C GLY A 23 -16.60 -5.69 -3.21
N THR A 24 -16.17 -5.61 -4.46
CA THR A 24 -16.11 -6.73 -5.42
C THR A 24 -14.70 -7.31 -5.57
N HIS A 25 -13.71 -6.74 -4.88
CA HIS A 25 -12.35 -7.27 -4.87
C HIS A 25 -12.32 -8.66 -4.21
N LEU A 26 -12.13 -9.71 -5.00
CA LEU A 26 -12.18 -11.10 -4.51
C LEU A 26 -10.94 -11.50 -3.69
N ARG A 27 -9.80 -10.87 -3.97
CA ARG A 27 -8.52 -11.16 -3.30
C ARG A 27 -7.82 -9.91 -2.78
N PRO A 28 -8.46 -9.12 -1.90
CA PRO A 28 -7.92 -7.85 -1.45
C PRO A 28 -6.63 -8.03 -0.64
N TYR A 29 -6.37 -9.22 -0.10
CA TYR A 29 -5.16 -9.57 0.64
C TYR A 29 -3.89 -9.62 -0.22
N GLU A 30 -4.01 -9.73 -1.55
CA GLU A 30 -2.85 -9.68 -2.45
C GLU A 30 -2.31 -8.23 -2.58
N THR A 31 -3.19 -7.24 -2.41
CA THR A 31 -2.83 -5.81 -2.54
C THR A 31 -2.74 -5.11 -1.18
N LEU A 32 -3.69 -5.34 -0.27
CA LEU A 32 -3.71 -4.79 1.09
C LEU A 32 -2.78 -5.57 2.02
N GLY A 33 -2.37 -4.92 3.11
CA GLY A 33 -1.47 -5.49 4.12
C GLY A 33 -0.02 -5.02 3.94
N ALA A 34 0.90 -5.85 4.42
CA ALA A 34 2.33 -5.61 4.36
C ALA A 34 2.98 -6.65 3.44
N HIS A 35 3.61 -6.20 2.35
CA HIS A 35 4.21 -7.06 1.35
C HIS A 35 5.68 -6.67 1.15
N ALA A 36 6.58 -7.64 1.21
CA ALA A 36 7.97 -7.42 0.82
C ALA A 36 8.03 -7.12 -0.67
N ASP A 37 8.74 -6.06 -1.05
CA ASP A 37 8.74 -5.54 -2.41
C ASP A 37 10.11 -4.95 -2.77
N THR A 38 10.37 -4.79 -4.06
CA THR A 38 11.56 -4.09 -4.56
C THR A 38 11.15 -3.05 -5.59
N MET A 39 11.36 -1.79 -5.26
CA MET A 39 10.93 -0.65 -6.06
C MET A 39 12.12 0.21 -6.42
N ASP A 40 12.32 0.47 -7.73
CA ASP A 40 13.47 1.21 -8.25
C ASP A 40 14.83 0.71 -7.70
N GLY A 41 14.94 -0.61 -7.53
CA GLY A 41 16.14 -1.26 -6.96
C GLY A 41 16.27 -1.19 -5.43
N VAL A 42 15.29 -0.59 -4.74
CA VAL A 42 15.25 -0.49 -3.27
C VAL A 42 14.39 -1.62 -2.70
N VAL A 43 15.01 -2.48 -1.90
CA VAL A 43 14.32 -3.56 -1.18
C VAL A 43 13.62 -2.98 0.06
N GLY A 44 12.36 -3.30 0.25
CA GLY A 44 11.59 -2.81 1.40
C GLY A 44 10.27 -3.55 1.60
N THR A 45 9.37 -2.92 2.35
CA THR A 45 8.01 -3.42 2.59
C THR A 45 6.99 -2.36 2.22
N ARG A 46 6.07 -2.70 1.32
CA ARG A 46 4.91 -1.88 0.98
C ARG A 46 3.79 -2.13 1.97
N PHE A 47 3.19 -1.06 2.48
CA PHE A 47 2.01 -1.10 3.34
C PHE A 47 0.80 -0.52 2.62
N SER A 48 -0.35 -1.17 2.74
CA SER A 48 -1.60 -0.71 2.15
C SER A 48 -2.76 -1.05 3.07
N VAL A 49 -3.59 -0.07 3.43
CA VAL A 49 -4.70 -0.25 4.36
C VAL A 49 -5.97 0.41 3.82
N TRP A 50 -7.09 -0.29 3.97
CA TRP A 50 -8.41 0.27 3.70
C TRP A 50 -8.91 1.01 4.95
N ALA A 51 -8.91 2.34 4.90
CA ALA A 51 -9.31 3.19 6.03
C ALA A 51 -10.08 4.43 5.55
N PRO A 52 -11.25 4.28 4.88
CA PRO A 52 -11.97 5.38 4.23
C PRO A 52 -12.44 6.48 5.19
N ASN A 53 -12.60 6.14 6.48
CA ASN A 53 -13.05 7.07 7.52
C ASN A 53 -11.90 7.61 8.40
N ALA A 54 -10.65 7.23 8.13
CA ALA A 54 -9.51 7.68 8.92
C ALA A 54 -9.06 9.08 8.49
N GLN A 55 -8.82 9.96 9.47
CA GLN A 55 -8.24 11.29 9.20
C GLN A 55 -6.75 11.22 8.85
N ARG A 56 -6.04 10.23 9.41
CA ARG A 56 -4.62 10.00 9.16
C ARG A 56 -4.27 8.54 9.42
N VAL A 57 -3.30 8.05 8.66
CA VAL A 57 -2.64 6.75 8.86
C VAL A 57 -1.14 6.99 8.99
N SER A 58 -0.48 6.28 9.91
CA SER A 58 0.99 6.25 10.03
C SER A 58 1.43 4.80 10.26
N VAL A 59 2.55 4.39 9.67
CA VAL A 59 3.21 3.11 9.99
C VAL A 59 4.11 3.33 11.19
N VAL A 60 4.00 2.47 12.20
CA VAL A 60 4.82 2.49 13.43
C VAL A 60 5.42 1.11 13.65
N GLY A 61 6.67 1.07 14.14
CA GLY A 61 7.44 -0.17 14.35
C GLY A 61 8.59 0.03 15.33
N GLN A 62 9.24 -1.06 15.73
CA GLN A 62 10.34 -1.10 16.73
C GLN A 62 11.71 -0.92 16.07
#